data_AF-A0A645CCC9-F1
#
_entry.id   AF-A0A645CCC9-F1
#
_cell.length_a   1.000
_cell.length_b   1.000
_cell.length_c   1.000
_cell.angle_alpha   90.00
_cell.angle_beta   90.00
_cell.angle_gamma   90.00
#
_symmetry.space_group_name_H-M   'P 1'
#
loop_
_entity.id
_entity.type
_entity.pdbx_description
1 polymer ?
#
loop_
_entity_poly.entity_id
_entity_poly.type
_entity_poly.pdbx_seq_one_letter_code
_entity_poly.pdbx_strand_id
1 'polypeptide(L)' 'MDKNLLHTGISFIENDLNISKTSSYLFLHRNTLIYRLEKIKEILGLDIKTFKDAFIFYISIKSYFISKP' A
#
# COMPACT_ATOMS: atom_id res chain seq x y z
N MET A 1 1.09 -1.40 -12.64
CA MET A 1 0.27 -1.76 -11.47
C MET A 1 -0.93 -0.83 -11.40
N ASP A 2 -2.09 -1.31 -10.95
CA ASP A 2 -3.30 -0.50 -10.79
C ASP A 2 -3.05 0.70 -9.85
N LYS A 3 -3.44 1.90 -10.28
CA LYS A 3 -3.34 3.13 -9.48
C LYS A 3 -4.05 2.99 -8.13
N ASN A 4 -5.15 2.24 -8.07
CA ASN A 4 -5.87 1.99 -6.82
C ASN A 4 -5.03 1.16 -5.83
N LEU A 5 -4.28 0.17 -6.31
CA LEU A 5 -3.40 -0.65 -5.45
C LEU A 5 -2.20 0.16 -4.95
N LEU A 6 -1.60 0.98 -5.82
CA LEU A 6 -0.54 1.92 -5.43
C LEU A 6 -1.01 2.87 -4.33
N HIS A 7 -2.15 3.53 -4.53
CA HIS A 7 -2.74 4.43 -3.56
C HIS A 7 -3.10 3.71 -2.25
N THR A 8 -3.63 2.48 -2.35
CA THR A 8 -3.94 1.66 -1.17
C THR A 8 -2.69 1.34 -0.36
N GLY A 9 -1.60 0.93 -1.00
CA GLY A 9 -0.34 0.62 -0.33
C GLY A 9 0.28 1.84 0.35
N ILE A 10 0.33 2.99 -0.33
CA ILE A 10 0.82 4.25 0.27
C ILE A 10 -0.05 4.63 1.47
N SER A 11 -1.38 4.63 1.31
CA SER A 11 -2.30 5.03 2.36
C SER A 11 -2.20 4.10 3.58
N PHE A 12 -1.98 2.80 3.35
CA PHE A 12 -1.77 1.85 4.43
C PHE A 12 -0.52 2.18 5.26
N ILE A 13 0.57 2.58 4.60
CA ILE A 13 1.82 2.98 5.24
C ILE A 13 1.67 4.32 5.98
N GLU A 14 1.02 5.30 5.34
CA GLU A 14 0.74 6.62 5.94
C GLU A 14 -0.26 6.55 7.11
N ASN A 15 -1.00 5.45 7.24
CA ASN A 15 -1.90 5.15 8.37
C ASN A 15 -1.28 4.12 9.34
N ASP A 16 0.04 4.16 9.54
CA ASP A 16 0.79 3.35 10.51
C ASP A 16 0.64 1.83 10.33
N LEU A 17 0.45 1.34 9.10
CA LEU A 17 0.16 -0.07 8.80
C LEU A 17 -1.09 -0.59 9.53
N ASN A 18 -2.01 0.30 9.87
CA ASN A 18 -3.22 -0.04 10.62
C ASN A 18 -4.39 -0.27 9.67
N ILE A 19 -4.91 -1.51 9.64
CA ILE A 19 -6.02 -1.91 8.78
C ILE A 19 -7.28 -1.07 9.06
N SER A 20 -7.62 -0.87 10.32
CA SER A 20 -8.86 -0.16 10.69
C SER A 20 -8.80 1.31 10.28
N LYS A 21 -7.71 2.01 10.61
CA LYS A 21 -7.50 3.41 10.22
C LYS A 21 -7.54 3.55 8.69
N THR A 22 -6.81 2.69 7.98
CA THR A 22 -6.72 2.74 6.51
C THR A 22 -8.06 2.44 5.84
N SER A 23 -8.81 1.47 6.34
CA SER A 23 -10.15 1.16 5.84
C SER A 23 -11.09 2.36 5.98
N SER A 24 -11.08 3.02 7.13
CA SER A 24 -11.86 4.25 7.33
C SER A 24 -11.38 5.38 6.42
N TYR A 25 -10.07 5.59 6.30
CA TYR A 25 -9.48 6.63 5.45
C TYR A 25 -9.81 6.46 3.97
N LEU A 26 -9.79 5.22 3.47
CA LEU A 26 -10.08 4.89 2.06
C LEU A 26 -11.57 4.65 1.78
N PHE A 27 -12.44 4.73 2.80
CA PHE A 27 -13.84 4.34 2.71
C PHE A 27 -14.05 2.91 2.16
N LEU A 28 -13.15 1.99 2.54
CA LEU A 28 -13.18 0.59 2.13
C LEU A 28 -13.59 -0.30 3.28
N HIS A 29 -14.38 -1.32 2.99
CA HIS A 29 -14.55 -2.43 3.92
C HIS A 29 -13.19 -3.10 4.19
N ARG A 30 -12.97 -3.54 5.44
CA ARG A 30 -11.75 -4.25 5.89
C ARG A 30 -11.32 -5.35 4.92
N ASN A 31 -12.25 -6.20 4.49
CA ASN A 31 -11.92 -7.35 3.64
C ASN A 31 -11.46 -6.90 2.24
N THR A 32 -12.04 -5.81 1.73
CA THR A 32 -11.61 -5.21 0.46
C THR A 32 -10.20 -4.66 0.57
N LEU A 33 -9.86 -4.00 1.69
CA LEU A 33 -8.50 -3.54 1.97
C LEU A 33 -7.53 -4.73 2.05
N ILE A 34 -7.85 -5.77 2.83
CA ILE A 34 -7.01 -6.97 2.96
C ILE A 34 -6.76 -7.61 1.59
N TYR A 35 -7.81 -7.78 0.79
CA TYR A 35 -7.68 -8.31 -0.57
C TYR A 35 -6.71 -7.48 -1.43
N ARG A 36 -6.79 -6.13 -1.36
CA ARG A 36 -5.86 -5.26 -2.08
C ARG A 36 -4.42 -5.41 -1.58
N LEU A 37 -4.21 -5.54 -0.27
CA LEU A 37 -2.87 -5.77 0.30
C LEU A 37 -2.30 -7.12 -0.14
N GLU A 38 -3.10 -8.19 -0.15
CA GLU A 38 -2.68 -9.49 -0.67
C GLU A 38 -2.36 -9.41 -2.18
N LYS A 39 -3.16 -8.68 -2.96
CA LYS A 39 -2.86 -8.44 -4.39
C LYS A 39 -1.55 -7.70 -4.60
N ILE A 40 -1.21 -6.71 -3.76
CA ILE A 40 0.09 -6.04 -3.81
C ILE A 40 1.23 -7.04 -3.56
N LYS A 41 1.07 -7.91 -2.56
CA LYS A 41 2.04 -8.97 -2.23
C LYS A 41 2.21 -9.97 -3.37
N GLU A 42 1.12 -10.42 -3.99
CA GLU A 42 1.15 -11.33 -5.14
C GLU A 42 1.88 -10.72 -6.34
N ILE A 43 1.66 -9.43 -6.62
CA ILE A 43 2.22 -8.76 -7.80
C ILE A 43 3.69 -8.38 -7.61
N LEU A 44 4.06 -7.91 -6.40
CA LEU A 44 5.39 -7.35 -6.14
C LEU A 44 6.31 -8.27 -5.33
N GLY A 45 5.78 -9.34 -4.73
CA GLY A 45 6.51 -10.16 -3.76
C GLY A 45 6.79 -9.44 -2.44
N LEU A 46 6.18 -8.28 -2.19
CA LEU A 46 6.38 -7.46 -0.99
C LEU A 46 5.21 -7.59 -0.02
N ASP A 47 5.47 -8.07 1.19
CA ASP A 47 4.46 -8.09 2.26
C ASP A 47 4.49 -6.77 3.04
N ILE A 48 3.78 -5.78 2.51
CA ILE A 48 3.76 -4.42 3.08
C ILE A 48 3.06 -4.33 4.44
N LYS A 49 2.65 -5.44 5.06
CA LYS A 49 2.30 -5.51 6.50
C LYS A 49 3.55 -5.58 7.39
N THR A 50 4.70 -5.90 6.82
CA THR A 50 5.99 -5.83 7.50
C THR A 50 6.65 -4.48 7.27
N PHE A 51 7.33 -3.94 8.29
CA PHE A 51 7.99 -2.64 8.19
C PHE A 51 9.01 -2.59 7.04
N LYS A 52 9.83 -3.63 6.88
CA LYS A 52 10.88 -3.70 5.87
C LYS A 52 10.32 -3.57 4.45
N ASP A 53 9.33 -4.39 4.12
CA ASP A 53 8.75 -4.40 2.78
C ASP A 53 7.89 -3.16 2.53
N ALA A 54 7.20 -2.66 3.56
CA ALA A 54 6.49 -1.38 3.52
C ALA A 54 7.46 -0.22 3.20
N PHE A 55 8.61 -0.18 3.86
CA PHE A 55 9.62 0.85 3.60
C PHE A 55 10.15 0.78 2.16
N ILE A 56 10.51 -0.42 1.68
CA ILE A 56 10.95 -0.65 0.30
C ILE A 56 9.87 -0.19 -0.69
N PHE A 57 8.61 -0.57 -0.46
CA PHE A 57 7.48 -0.15 -1.28
C PHE A 57 7.36 1.38 -1.30
N TYR A 58 7.36 2.03 -0.14
CA TYR A 58 7.16 3.48 -0.01
C TYR A 58 8.21 4.28 -0.78
N ILE A 59 9.49 3.98 -0.57
CA ILE A 59 10.59 4.68 -1.24
C ILE A 59 10.57 4.41 -2.75
N SER A 60 10.25 3.18 -3.17
CA SER A 60 10.19 2.83 -4.60
C SER A 60 9.12 3.65 -5.32
N ILE A 61 7.93 3.75 -4.71
CA ILE A 61 6.84 4.49 -5.31
C ILE A 61 7.08 6.01 -5.28
N LYS A 62 7.54 6.58 -4.16
CA LYS A 62 7.86 8.02 -4.10
C LYS A 62 8.99 8.40 -5.05
N SER A 63 10.06 7.59 -5.12
CA SER A 63 11.18 7.82 -6.04
C SER A 63 10.74 7.77 -7.50
N TYR A 64 9.85 6.84 -7.86
CA TYR A 64 9.28 6.77 -9.20
C TYR A 64 8.56 8.07 -9.59
N PHE A 65 7.75 8.63 -8.69
CA PHE A 65 7.04 9.89 -8.94
C PHE A 65 7.97 11.12 -8.95
N ILE A 66 9.04 11.12 -8.16
CA ILE A 66 10.04 12.20 -8.17
C ILE A 66 10.87 12.16 -9.46
N SER A 67 11.20 10.97 -9.95
CA SER A 67 12.04 10.77 -11.15
C SER A 67 11.30 10.98 -12.47
N LYS A 68 9.97 11.03 -12.45
CA LYS A 68 9.16 11.30 -13.64
C LYS A 68 8.99 12.83 -13.80
N PRO A 69 9.39 13.41 -14.95
CA PRO A 69 9.19 14.83 -15.23
C PRO A 69 7.71 15.20 -15.33
#